data_AF-A0A968MYE9-F1
#
_entry.id   AF-A0A968MYE9-F1
#
_cell.length_a   1.000
_cell.length_b   1.000
_cell.length_c   1.000
_cell.angle_alpha   90.00
_cell.angle_beta   90.00
_cell.angle_gamma   90.00
#
_symmetry.space_group_name_H-M   'P 1'
#
loop_
_entity.id
_entity.type
_entity.pdbx_description
1 polymer ?
#
loop_
_entity_poly.entity_id
_entity_poly.type
_entity_poly.pdbx_seq_one_letter_code
_entity_poly.pdbx_strand_id
1 'polypeptide(L)'
;MDKLAGRSITLEDYICEPDISVDGLDGIVSMKDGEKYTTLENYRNIVRYEYKSGKIVDTLVSLTNRNIGLKYIYDYTFNNSEDKILLSTNIEPIYRHSFTADYFLYNLKTNKVDPLSRNGSQQLADFSPDGKNIAFFRENNIYLKDLETNSEIQITI
;
A
#
# COMPACT_ATOMS: atom_id res chain seq x y z
N MET A 1 -18.33 -14.36 23.86
CA MET A 1 -18.44 -15.58 24.69
C MET A 1 -17.29 -16.46 24.26
N ASP A 2 -16.33 -16.70 25.16
CA ASP A 2 -15.12 -17.50 24.89
C ASP A 2 -15.50 -18.93 24.51
N LYS A 3 -15.29 -19.30 23.24
CA LYS A 3 -15.52 -20.65 22.73
C LYS A 3 -14.44 -21.66 23.15
N LEU A 4 -13.36 -21.20 23.78
CA LEU A 4 -12.17 -21.99 24.10
C LEU A 4 -12.03 -22.35 25.60
N ALA A 5 -12.92 -21.86 26.45
CA ALA A 5 -12.84 -22.13 27.89
C ALA A 5 -13.15 -23.61 28.19
N GLY A 6 -12.10 -24.40 28.48
CA GLY A 6 -12.21 -25.78 28.95
C GLY A 6 -12.02 -26.89 27.88
N ARG A 7 -11.64 -26.54 26.64
CA ARG A 7 -11.32 -27.51 25.57
C ARG A 7 -9.80 -27.74 25.49
N SER A 8 -9.38 -28.99 25.23
CA SER A 8 -7.98 -29.30 24.90
C SER A 8 -7.67 -28.91 23.45
N ILE A 9 -6.62 -28.11 23.24
CA ILE A 9 -6.17 -27.68 21.90
C ILE A 9 -5.66 -28.90 21.13
N THR A 10 -6.17 -29.11 19.91
CA THR A 10 -5.73 -30.18 19.01
C THR A 10 -4.82 -29.64 17.89
N LEU A 11 -4.23 -30.55 17.11
CA LEU A 11 -3.38 -30.17 15.97
C LEU A 11 -4.19 -29.47 14.87
N GLU A 12 -5.45 -29.87 14.70
CA GLU A 12 -6.39 -29.27 13.76
C GLU A 12 -6.74 -27.84 14.15
N ASP A 13 -6.89 -27.55 15.44
CA ASP A 13 -7.09 -26.19 15.94
C ASP A 13 -5.89 -25.29 15.58
N TYR A 14 -4.67 -25.84 15.64
CA TYR A 14 -3.46 -25.10 15.30
C TYR A 14 -3.32 -24.81 13.79
N ILE A 15 -3.77 -25.73 12.94
CA ILE A 15 -3.60 -25.63 11.48
C ILE A 15 -4.76 -24.90 10.81
N CYS A 16 -5.98 -25.05 11.34
CA CYS A 16 -7.21 -24.67 10.65
C CYS A 16 -8.04 -23.60 11.38
N GLU A 17 -7.86 -23.37 12.68
CA GLU A 17 -8.69 -22.40 13.40
C GLU A 17 -8.05 -21.00 13.44
N PRO A 18 -8.71 -19.96 12.89
CA PRO A 18 -8.30 -18.58 13.10
C PRO A 18 -8.50 -18.13 14.57
N ASP A 19 -9.17 -18.91 15.42
CA ASP A 19 -9.45 -18.58 16.83
C ASP A 19 -8.19 -18.49 17.72
N ILE A 20 -7.04 -19.01 17.25
CA ILE A 20 -5.73 -18.84 17.90
C ILE A 20 -4.85 -17.78 17.23
N SER A 21 -5.34 -17.15 16.14
CA SER A 21 -4.68 -16.01 15.53
C SER A 21 -4.73 -14.84 16.49
N VAL A 22 -3.58 -14.24 16.79
CA VAL A 22 -3.55 -12.98 17.52
C VAL A 22 -3.97 -11.90 16.52
N ASP A 23 -5.10 -11.24 16.77
CA ASP A 23 -5.49 -10.05 16.00
C ASP A 23 -4.49 -8.93 16.26
N GLY A 24 -3.47 -8.85 15.41
CA GLY A 24 -2.55 -7.72 15.36
C GLY A 24 -3.24 -6.50 14.78
N LEU A 25 -2.86 -5.32 15.24
CA LEU A 25 -3.15 -4.08 14.53
C LEU A 25 -2.25 -4.05 13.29
N ASP A 26 -2.78 -4.47 12.14
CA ASP A 26 -2.09 -4.40 10.85
C ASP A 26 -2.65 -3.25 9.99
N GLY A 27 -1.81 -2.71 9.10
CA GLY A 27 -2.23 -1.74 8.08
C GLY A 27 -2.53 -0.32 8.58
N ILE A 28 -2.01 0.08 9.73
CA ILE A 28 -2.09 1.47 10.23
C ILE A 28 -0.84 2.24 9.79
N VAL A 29 -1.04 3.32 9.04
CA VAL A 29 0.01 4.26 8.66
C VAL A 29 -0.24 5.60 9.33
N SER A 30 0.67 6.02 10.20
CA SER A 30 0.58 7.33 10.87
C SER A 30 0.86 8.46 9.89
N MET A 31 0.06 9.53 9.96
CA MET A 31 0.28 10.74 9.17
C MET A 31 1.26 11.68 9.85
N LYS A 32 1.82 12.59 9.06
CA LYS A 32 2.84 13.57 9.48
C LYS A 32 2.35 14.55 10.54
N ASP A 33 1.05 14.79 10.61
CA ASP A 33 0.44 15.65 11.64
C ASP A 33 0.48 15.03 13.04
N GLY A 34 0.70 13.71 13.15
CA GLY A 34 0.70 12.96 14.41
C GLY A 34 -0.67 12.83 15.08
N GLU A 35 -1.74 13.35 14.47
CA GLU A 35 -3.10 13.31 15.00
C GLU A 35 -4.01 12.37 14.22
N LYS A 36 -3.60 12.00 12.99
CA LYS A 36 -4.37 11.14 12.10
C LYS A 36 -3.57 9.93 11.66
N TYR A 37 -4.30 8.90 11.27
CA TYR A 37 -3.74 7.70 10.63
C TYR A 37 -4.61 7.27 9.47
N THR A 38 -4.03 6.48 8.58
CA THR A 38 -4.74 5.87 7.47
C THR A 38 -4.73 4.36 7.58
N THR A 39 -5.80 3.74 7.09
CA THR A 39 -5.91 2.29 6.97
C THR A 39 -6.35 1.91 5.57
N LEU A 40 -5.87 0.75 5.12
CA LEU A 40 -6.38 0.13 3.91
C LEU A 40 -7.54 -0.80 4.28
N GLU A 41 -8.74 -0.43 3.87
CA GLU A 41 -9.94 -1.21 4.11
C GLU A 41 -10.32 -2.03 2.88
N ASN A 42 -10.56 -3.33 3.11
CA ASN A 42 -11.05 -4.27 2.11
C ASN A 42 -10.21 -4.31 0.83
N TYR A 43 -8.92 -3.96 0.90
CA TYR A 43 -8.02 -3.83 -0.25
C TYR A 43 -8.53 -2.87 -1.35
N ARG A 44 -9.39 -1.90 -1.00
CA ARG A 44 -10.06 -1.03 -1.99
C ARG A 44 -10.16 0.43 -1.58
N ASN A 45 -10.16 0.72 -0.29
CA ASN A 45 -10.32 2.09 0.19
C ASN A 45 -9.19 2.44 1.15
N ILE A 46 -8.56 3.59 0.94
CA ILE A 46 -7.62 4.17 1.91
C ILE A 46 -8.40 5.22 2.68
N VAL A 47 -8.68 4.92 3.95
CA VAL A 47 -9.54 5.72 4.83
C VAL A 47 -8.68 6.40 5.87
N ARG A 48 -8.99 7.66 6.18
CA ARG A 48 -8.29 8.46 7.18
C ARG A 48 -9.13 8.60 8.44
N TYR A 49 -8.49 8.35 9.56
CA TYR A 49 -9.06 8.36 10.89
C TYR A 49 -8.34 9.37 11.79
N GLU A 50 -9.06 9.90 12.77
CA GLU A 50 -8.47 10.70 13.85
C GLU A 50 -8.12 9.81 15.04
N TYR A 51 -6.89 9.91 15.57
CA TYR A 51 -6.46 9.10 16.73
C TYR A 51 -7.31 9.35 17.98
N LYS A 52 -7.71 10.61 18.23
CA LYS A 52 -8.43 10.99 19.45
C LYS A 52 -9.83 10.40 19.52
N SER A 53 -10.56 10.43 18.41
CA SER A 53 -11.97 10.05 18.38
C SER A 53 -12.23 8.69 17.74
N GLY A 54 -11.29 8.15 16.96
CA GLY A 54 -11.49 6.96 16.15
C GLY A 54 -12.51 7.13 15.03
N LYS A 55 -12.92 8.38 14.74
CA LYS A 55 -13.89 8.67 13.68
C LYS A 55 -13.20 8.80 12.34
N ILE A 56 -13.93 8.41 11.30
CA ILE A 56 -13.55 8.64 9.90
C ILE A 56 -13.57 10.14 9.65
N VAL A 57 -12.44 10.67 9.20
CA VAL A 57 -12.32 12.06 8.73
C VAL A 57 -12.77 12.12 7.27
N ASP A 58 -12.18 11.28 6.43
CA ASP A 58 -12.51 11.15 5.01
C ASP A 58 -11.91 9.88 4.38
N THR A 59 -12.22 9.65 3.11
CA THR A 59 -11.67 8.57 2.29
C THR A 59 -10.77 9.17 1.21
N LEU A 60 -9.46 8.91 1.31
CA LEU A 60 -8.44 9.48 0.42
C LEU A 60 -8.47 8.84 -0.96
N VAL A 61 -8.60 7.51 -1.00
CA VAL A 61 -8.66 6.72 -2.24
C VAL A 61 -9.82 5.73 -2.12
N SER A 62 -10.63 5.62 -3.17
CA SER A 62 -11.67 4.59 -3.26
C SER A 62 -11.75 4.05 -4.68
N LEU A 63 -11.45 2.75 -4.84
CA LEU A 63 -11.52 2.07 -6.14
C LEU A 63 -12.95 1.83 -6.63
N THR A 64 -13.94 1.88 -5.73
CA THR A 64 -15.34 1.62 -6.08
C THR A 64 -16.00 2.88 -6.63
N ASN A 65 -15.75 4.03 -6.01
CA ASN A 65 -16.42 5.29 -6.38
C ASN A 65 -15.73 6.00 -7.55
N ARG A 66 -14.44 5.77 -7.72
CA ARG A 66 -13.63 6.39 -8.76
C ARG A 66 -13.16 5.24 -9.65
N ASN A 67 -13.61 5.20 -10.90
CA ASN A 67 -13.24 4.15 -11.85
C ASN A 67 -11.74 4.27 -12.21
N ILE A 68 -10.89 3.84 -11.28
CA ILE A 68 -9.43 3.99 -11.29
C ILE A 68 -8.76 2.87 -12.12
N GLY A 69 -9.52 1.85 -12.55
CA GLY A 69 -8.99 0.73 -13.32
C GLY A 69 -8.17 -0.28 -12.52
N LEU A 70 -8.04 -0.09 -11.20
CA LEU A 70 -7.42 -1.04 -10.28
C LEU A 70 -8.47 -1.98 -9.68
N LYS A 71 -8.12 -3.27 -9.57
CA LYS A 71 -9.01 -4.29 -8.97
C LYS A 71 -8.95 -4.27 -7.45
N TYR A 72 -7.74 -4.13 -6.90
CA TYR A 72 -7.45 -4.05 -5.48
C TYR A 72 -6.16 -3.23 -5.27
N ILE A 73 -5.91 -2.82 -4.04
CA ILE A 73 -4.66 -2.23 -3.55
C ILE A 73 -4.09 -3.24 -2.58
N TYR A 74 -2.82 -3.60 -2.72
CA TYR A 74 -2.13 -4.45 -1.76
C TYR A 74 -1.49 -3.61 -0.65
N ASP A 75 -0.72 -2.59 -1.06
CA ASP A 75 -0.06 -1.68 -0.15
C ASP A 75 -0.02 -0.25 -0.76
N TYR A 76 0.28 0.74 0.08
CA TYR A 76 0.38 2.11 -0.33
C TYR A 76 1.43 2.89 0.47
N THR A 77 2.02 3.90 -0.17
CA THR A 77 3.03 4.76 0.46
C THR A 77 2.78 6.21 0.09
N PHE A 78 2.83 7.11 1.06
CA PHE A 78 2.75 8.55 0.81
C PHE A 78 4.11 9.11 0.42
N ASN A 79 4.12 10.14 -0.42
CA ASN A 79 5.28 11.00 -0.49
C ASN A 79 5.41 11.86 0.79
N ASN A 80 6.57 12.47 1.01
CA ASN A 80 6.85 13.26 2.23
C ASN A 80 5.89 14.47 2.45
N SER A 81 5.21 14.94 1.40
CA SER A 81 4.21 16.01 1.48
C SER A 81 2.76 15.51 1.60
N GLU A 82 2.55 14.19 1.61
CA GLU A 82 1.24 13.53 1.67
C GLU A 82 0.24 14.02 0.60
N ASP A 83 0.75 14.44 -0.57
CA ASP A 83 -0.06 14.91 -1.70
C ASP A 83 -0.13 13.91 -2.87
N LYS A 84 0.72 12.89 -2.82
CA LYS A 84 0.75 11.77 -3.75
C LYS A 84 0.87 10.46 -2.98
N ILE A 85 0.26 9.42 -3.54
CA ILE A 85 0.30 8.06 -3.00
C ILE A 85 0.82 7.15 -4.10
N LEU A 86 1.77 6.30 -3.75
CA LEU A 86 2.17 5.17 -4.56
C LEU A 86 1.33 3.97 -4.14
N LEU A 87 0.58 3.40 -5.08
CA LEU A 87 -0.29 2.24 -4.87
C LEU A 87 0.35 1.02 -5.51
N SER A 88 0.35 -0.12 -4.82
CA SER A 88 0.80 -1.40 -5.38
C SER A 88 -0.38 -2.36 -5.61
N THR A 89 -0.33 -3.12 -6.70
CA THR A 89 -1.29 -4.18 -7.04
C THR A 89 -0.56 -5.32 -7.76
N ASN A 90 -1.26 -6.43 -8.05
CA ASN A 90 -0.76 -7.54 -8.85
C ASN A 90 0.56 -8.10 -8.28
N ILE A 91 0.53 -8.42 -6.99
CA ILE A 91 1.71 -8.88 -6.26
C ILE A 91 2.07 -10.29 -6.68
N GLU A 92 3.33 -10.52 -7.01
CA GLU A 92 3.91 -11.86 -7.16
C GLU A 92 5.04 -12.02 -6.13
N PRO A 93 4.82 -12.85 -5.08
CA PRO A 93 5.84 -13.12 -4.07
C PRO A 93 7.04 -13.85 -4.67
N ILE A 94 8.25 -13.45 -4.26
CA ILE A 94 9.50 -14.13 -4.62
C ILE A 94 10.05 -14.85 -3.39
N TYR A 95 10.11 -14.14 -2.26
CA TYR A 95 10.56 -14.64 -0.96
C TYR A 95 9.69 -14.06 0.16
N ARG A 96 10.07 -14.31 1.42
CA ARG A 96 9.30 -13.89 2.60
C ARG A 96 8.92 -12.40 2.62
N HIS A 97 9.81 -11.52 2.16
CA HIS A 97 9.63 -10.07 2.19
C HIS A 97 9.84 -9.41 0.82
N SER A 98 10.03 -10.19 -0.23
CA SER A 98 10.34 -9.68 -1.57
C SER A 98 9.25 -10.10 -2.54
N PHE A 99 8.78 -9.15 -3.33
CA PHE A 99 7.73 -9.35 -4.31
C PHE A 99 7.90 -8.38 -5.48
N THR A 100 7.36 -8.74 -6.64
CA THR A 100 7.07 -7.82 -7.74
C THR A 100 5.65 -7.30 -7.61
N ALA A 101 5.41 -6.08 -8.10
CA ALA A 101 4.10 -5.45 -8.13
C ALA A 101 3.99 -4.51 -9.33
N ASP A 102 2.77 -4.24 -9.75
CA ASP A 102 2.48 -3.10 -10.61
C ASP A 102 2.19 -1.88 -9.74
N TYR A 103 3.00 -0.83 -9.89
CA TYR A 103 2.85 0.39 -9.13
C TYR A 103 2.11 1.48 -9.90
N PHE A 104 1.29 2.25 -9.20
CA PHE A 104 0.50 3.35 -9.73
C PHE A 104 0.67 4.59 -8.85
N LEU A 105 0.89 5.74 -9.49
CA LEU A 105 0.95 7.03 -8.84
C LEU A 105 -0.46 7.64 -8.78
N TYR A 106 -0.96 7.85 -7.57
CA TYR A 106 -2.20 8.54 -7.28
C TYR A 106 -1.91 9.98 -6.83
N ASN A 107 -2.46 10.97 -7.51
CA ASN A 107 -2.38 12.36 -7.07
C ASN A 107 -3.66 12.74 -6.31
N LEU A 108 -3.53 13.10 -5.03
CA LEU A 108 -4.68 13.41 -4.17
C LEU A 108 -5.40 14.71 -4.55
N LYS A 109 -4.69 15.66 -5.18
CA LYS A 109 -5.25 16.95 -5.58
C LYS A 109 -6.08 16.82 -6.85
N THR A 110 -5.56 16.09 -7.85
CA THR A 110 -6.22 15.93 -9.15
C THR A 110 -7.06 14.67 -9.26
N ASN A 111 -6.95 13.75 -8.30
CA ASN A 111 -7.53 12.41 -8.32
C ASN A 111 -7.12 11.57 -9.54
N LYS A 112 -6.01 11.93 -10.20
CA LYS A 112 -5.48 11.23 -11.36
C LYS A 112 -4.63 10.05 -10.91
N VAL A 113 -4.73 8.96 -11.67
CA VAL A 113 -3.93 7.74 -11.48
C VAL A 113 -3.15 7.46 -12.74
N ASP A 114 -1.84 7.33 -12.61
CA ASP A 114 -0.94 7.01 -13.71
C ASP A 114 -0.09 5.78 -13.33
N PRO A 115 0.15 4.83 -14.25
CA PRO A 115 1.10 3.75 -13.97
C PRO A 115 2.50 4.32 -13.77
N LEU A 116 3.24 3.78 -12.80
CA LEU A 116 4.63 4.19 -12.54
C LEU A 116 5.52 3.93 -13.77
N SER A 117 5.41 2.73 -14.32
CA SER A 117 6.10 2.26 -15.51
C SER A 117 5.15 1.39 -16.34
N ARG A 118 5.33 1.42 -17.67
CA ARG A 118 4.60 0.54 -18.60
C ARG A 118 5.43 -0.65 -19.08
N ASN A 119 6.68 -0.74 -18.66
CA ASN A 119 7.65 -1.71 -19.17
C ASN A 119 7.67 -3.01 -18.33
N GLY A 120 6.55 -3.40 -17.74
CA GLY A 120 6.43 -4.56 -16.84
C GLY A 120 6.62 -4.23 -15.36
N SER A 121 6.33 -5.19 -14.48
CA SER A 121 6.25 -5.03 -13.02
C SER A 121 7.56 -4.58 -12.36
N GLN A 122 7.43 -3.92 -11.20
CA GLN A 122 8.54 -3.33 -10.47
C GLN A 122 8.69 -3.93 -9.06
N GLN A 123 9.79 -3.62 -8.39
CA GLN A 123 10.05 -3.98 -6.99
C GLN A 123 10.54 -2.75 -6.25
N LEU A 124 10.30 -2.71 -4.92
CA LEU A 124 10.87 -1.70 -4.01
C LEU A 124 10.77 -0.26 -4.54
N ALA A 125 9.58 0.12 -5.02
CA ALA A 125 9.36 1.46 -5.53
C ALA A 125 9.11 2.43 -4.36
N ASP A 126 9.86 3.55 -4.32
CA ASP A 126 9.76 4.53 -3.25
C ASP A 126 10.01 5.96 -3.73
N PHE A 127 9.42 6.93 -3.04
CA PHE A 127 9.58 8.34 -3.33
C PHE A 127 10.95 8.86 -2.87
N SER A 128 11.49 9.77 -3.67
CA SER A 128 12.53 10.69 -3.21
C SER A 128 12.02 11.58 -2.06
N PRO A 129 12.90 12.04 -1.15
CA PRO A 129 12.51 12.88 -0.02
C PRO A 129 11.83 14.21 -0.40
N ASP A 130 12.15 14.74 -1.58
CA ASP A 130 11.52 15.93 -2.15
C ASP A 130 10.20 15.63 -2.89
N GLY A 131 9.89 14.34 -3.11
CA GLY A 131 8.68 13.87 -3.76
C GLY A 131 8.63 14.14 -5.27
N LYS A 132 9.77 14.45 -5.91
CA LYS A 132 9.85 14.76 -7.35
C LYS A 132 10.17 13.56 -8.21
N ASN A 133 10.83 12.57 -7.63
CA ASN A 133 11.27 11.35 -8.30
C ASN A 133 10.78 10.11 -7.56
N ILE A 134 10.69 8.98 -8.27
CA ILE A 134 10.47 7.65 -7.69
C ILE A 134 11.58 6.73 -8.18
N ALA A 135 12.28 6.09 -7.24
CA ALA A 135 13.24 5.04 -7.56
C ALA A 135 12.55 3.69 -7.46
N PHE A 136 12.85 2.76 -8.37
CA PHE A 136 12.33 1.40 -8.33
C PHE A 136 13.28 0.41 -9.00
N PHE A 137 13.09 -0.86 -8.71
CA PHE A 137 13.82 -1.95 -9.34
C PHE A 137 12.96 -2.63 -10.40
N ARG A 138 13.58 -3.03 -11.52
CA ARG A 138 12.98 -3.92 -12.52
C ARG A 138 14.09 -4.77 -13.10
N GLU A 139 13.89 -6.09 -13.14
CA GLU A 139 14.88 -7.04 -13.69
C GLU A 139 16.31 -6.82 -13.13
N ASN A 140 16.42 -6.65 -11.81
CA ASN A 140 17.66 -6.35 -11.08
C ASN A 140 18.37 -5.04 -11.46
N ASN A 141 17.72 -4.17 -12.24
CA ASN A 141 18.21 -2.84 -12.56
C ASN A 141 17.46 -1.76 -11.78
N ILE A 142 18.18 -0.71 -11.41
CA ILE A 142 17.62 0.47 -10.75
C ILE A 142 17.16 1.45 -11.81
N TYR A 143 15.95 1.96 -11.65
CA TYR A 143 15.35 2.99 -12.50
C TYR A 143 14.93 4.17 -11.64
N LEU A 144 14.98 5.36 -12.24
CA LEU A 144 14.49 6.60 -11.68
C LEU A 144 13.40 7.17 -12.58
N LYS A 145 12.22 7.40 -12.01
CA LYS A 145 11.11 8.09 -12.66
C LYS A 145 11.08 9.55 -12.21
N ASP A 146 11.25 10.47 -13.13
CA ASP A 146 11.03 11.90 -12.89
C ASP A 146 9.53 12.22 -13.09
N LEU A 147 8.89 12.78 -12.06
CA LEU A 147 7.45 13.04 -12.06
C LEU A 147 7.05 14.35 -12.75
N GLU A 148 8.00 15.27 -12.97
CA GLU A 148 7.74 16.54 -13.66
C GLU A 148 7.75 16.32 -15.18
N THR A 149 8.76 15.60 -15.67
CA THR A 149 8.94 15.29 -17.10
C THR A 149 8.26 13.98 -17.52
N ASN A 150 7.85 13.16 -16.55
CA ASN A 150 7.34 11.80 -16.76
C ASN A 150 8.35 10.89 -17.48
N SER A 151 9.65 11.18 -17.37
CA SER A 151 10.72 10.37 -17.97
C SER A 151 11.19 9.26 -17.04
N GLU A 152 11.61 8.14 -17.61
CA GLU A 152 12.17 6.99 -16.89
C GLU A 152 13.61 6.79 -17.36
N ILE A 153 14.54 6.75 -16.41
CA ILE A 153 15.98 6.66 -16.65
C ILE A 153 16.51 5.41 -15.94
N GLN A 154 17.27 4.60 -16.66
CA GLN A 154 17.99 3.46 -16.08
C GLN A 154 19.30 3.95 -15.45
N ILE A 155 19.56 3.55 -14.21
CA ILE A 155 20.74 3.98 -13.44
C ILE A 155 21.86 2.93 -13.48
N THR A 156 21.51 1.65 -13.45
CA THR A 156 22.47 0.52 -13.47
C THR A 156 22.39 -0.28 -14.76
N ILE A 157 23.43 -1.04 -15.06
CA ILE A 157 23.52 -1.93 -16.23
C ILE A 157 23.72 -3.39 -15.82
#